data_AF-A0A7J8SU62-F1
#
_entry.id   AF-A0A7J8SU62-F1
#
_cell.length_a   1.000
_cell.length_b   1.000
_cell.length_c   1.000
_cell.angle_alpha   90.00
_cell.angle_beta   90.00
_cell.angle_gamma   90.00
#
_symmetry.space_group_name_H-M   'P 1'
#
loop_
_entity.id
_entity.type
_entity.pdbx_description
1 polymer ?
#
loop_
_entity_poly.entity_id
_entity_poly.type
_entity_poly.pdbx_seq_one_letter_code
_entity_poly.pdbx_strand_id
1 'polypeptide(L)'
;AKRLIGRRFTDSSVQSDIKLWPYKVIAGSGDKPMIIVSYKGKDKQFSTEEISSMVLTKMREIVEAYLCSTIKNAVVTVPAYFNDSQRQATKDAGVIAGLNVMRIINEPTAAAIAYGLALHQNILLAAYFVAFA
;
A
#
# COMPACT_ATOMS: atom_id res chain seq x y z
N ALA A 1 3.89 -7.41 2.63
CA ALA A 1 3.78 -6.70 1.34
C ALA A 1 4.57 -5.37 1.32
N LYS A 2 4.38 -4.46 2.28
CA LYS A 2 5.07 -3.14 2.30
C LYS A 2 6.60 -3.21 2.27
N ARG A 3 7.20 -4.27 2.82
CA ARG A 3 8.65 -4.52 2.75
C ARG A 3 9.16 -4.97 1.38
N LEU A 4 8.27 -5.45 0.51
CA LEU A 4 8.59 -5.93 -0.84
C LEU A 4 8.22 -4.94 -1.95
N ILE A 5 7.30 -4.01 -1.67
CA ILE A 5 6.76 -3.11 -2.69
C ILE A 5 7.87 -2.25 -3.31
N GLY A 6 7.91 -2.20 -4.65
CA GLY A 6 8.91 -1.47 -5.43
C GLY A 6 10.36 -1.97 -5.29
N ARG A 7 10.58 -3.13 -4.67
CA ARG A 7 11.89 -3.79 -4.55
C ARG A 7 12.06 -4.91 -5.58
N ARG A 8 13.30 -5.35 -5.75
CA ARG A 8 13.66 -6.52 -6.56
C ARG A 8 13.72 -7.77 -5.70
N PHE A 9 13.36 -8.91 -6.26
CA PHE A 9 13.44 -10.19 -5.58
C PHE A 9 14.89 -10.50 -5.19
N THR A 10 15.86 -10.17 -6.05
CA THR A 10 17.29 -10.36 -5.76
C THR A 10 17.88 -9.43 -4.68
N ASP A 11 17.15 -8.40 -4.22
CA ASP A 11 17.66 -7.49 -3.20
C ASP A 11 18.01 -8.26 -1.91
N SER A 12 19.19 -7.99 -1.33
CA SER A 12 19.68 -8.69 -0.13
C SER A 12 18.71 -8.57 1.06
N SER A 13 18.08 -7.41 1.21
CA SER A 13 17.03 -7.17 2.20
C SER A 13 15.80 -8.07 1.99
N VAL A 14 15.38 -8.25 0.74
CA VAL A 14 14.25 -9.11 0.38
C VAL A 14 14.59 -10.58 0.64
N GLN A 15 15.77 -11.03 0.23
CA GLN A 15 16.24 -12.40 0.49
C GLN A 15 16.37 -12.71 1.98
N SER A 16 16.73 -11.72 2.81
CA SER A 16 16.78 -11.88 4.26
C SER A 16 15.39 -11.98 4.87
N ASP A 17 14.47 -11.10 4.44
CA ASP A 17 13.09 -11.05 4.93
C ASP A 17 12.29 -12.33 4.56
N ILE A 18 12.48 -12.87 3.35
CA ILE A 18 11.75 -14.06 2.87
C ILE A 18 11.97 -15.28 3.78
N LYS A 19 13.15 -15.41 4.39
CA LYS A 19 13.48 -16.53 5.30
C LYS A 19 12.64 -16.52 6.58
N LEU A 20 12.05 -15.37 6.93
CA LEU A 20 11.29 -15.18 8.16
C LEU A 20 9.78 -15.32 7.95
N TRP A 21 9.31 -15.43 6.70
CA TRP A 21 7.90 -15.42 6.40
C TRP A 21 7.32 -16.83 6.22
N PRO A 22 6.06 -17.05 6.64
CA PRO A 22 5.39 -18.34 6.50
C PRO A 22 4.83 -18.60 5.08
N TYR A 23 5.06 -17.68 4.14
CA TYR A 23 4.56 -17.76 2.77
C TYR A 23 5.71 -17.72 1.77
N LYS A 24 5.51 -18.38 0.62
CA LYS A 24 6.51 -18.45 -0.43
C LYS A 24 6.52 -17.17 -1.26
N VAL A 25 7.72 -16.66 -1.54
CA VAL A 25 7.95 -15.56 -2.47
C VAL A 25 8.84 -16.07 -3.59
N ILE A 26 8.53 -15.73 -4.84
CA ILE A 26 9.29 -16.10 -6.04
C ILE A 26 9.63 -14.86 -6.86
N ALA A 27 10.62 -14.99 -7.74
CA ALA A 27 10.89 -14.00 -8.77
C ALA A 27 9.83 -14.08 -9.87
N GLY A 28 9.19 -12.95 -10.18
CA GLY A 28 8.34 -12.76 -11.34
C GLY A 28 9.07 -12.06 -12.48
N SER A 29 8.30 -11.56 -13.45
CA SER A 29 8.85 -10.78 -14.57
C SER A 29 9.61 -9.54 -14.08
N GLY A 30 10.76 -9.25 -14.70
CA GLY A 30 11.58 -8.10 -14.33
C GLY A 30 12.19 -8.17 -12.93
N ASP A 31 12.38 -9.37 -12.38
CA ASP A 31 12.86 -9.61 -11.02
C ASP A 31 11.95 -9.05 -9.92
N LYS A 32 10.66 -8.93 -10.22
CA LYS A 32 9.66 -8.45 -9.26
C LYS A 32 9.29 -9.54 -8.26
N PRO A 33 9.26 -9.30 -6.94
CA PRO A 33 8.84 -10.30 -5.97
C PRO A 33 7.34 -10.59 -6.08
N MET A 34 6.99 -11.88 -6.21
CA MET A 34 5.62 -12.37 -6.27
C MET A 34 5.34 -13.30 -5.10
N ILE A 35 4.23 -13.07 -4.40
CA ILE A 35 3.79 -13.88 -3.26
C ILE A 35 2.92 -15.01 -3.79
N ILE A 36 3.21 -16.25 -3.39
CA ILE A 36 2.40 -17.43 -3.70
C ILE A 36 1.50 -17.74 -2.50
N VAL A 37 0.21 -17.86 -2.76
CA VAL A 37 -0.77 -18.32 -1.78
C VAL A 37 -1.65 -19.41 -2.39
N SER A 38 -2.01 -20.40 -1.58
CA SER A 38 -3.01 -21.39 -1.99
C SER A 38 -4.41 -20.84 -1.70
N TYR A 39 -5.23 -20.69 -2.74
CA TYR A 39 -6.59 -20.19 -2.62
C TYR A 39 -7.55 -21.12 -3.36
N LYS A 40 -8.53 -21.66 -2.63
CA LYS A 40 -9.50 -22.66 -3.16
C LYS A 40 -8.80 -23.85 -3.83
N GLY A 41 -7.74 -24.36 -3.21
CA GLY A 41 -6.96 -25.51 -3.70
C GLY A 41 -6.11 -25.23 -4.93
N LYS A 42 -5.95 -23.97 -5.36
CA LYS A 42 -5.08 -23.58 -6.46
C LYS A 42 -4.06 -22.55 -6.00
N ASP A 43 -2.82 -22.73 -6.41
CA ASP A 43 -1.78 -21.74 -6.18
C ASP A 43 -2.03 -20.51 -7.05
N LYS A 44 -2.09 -19.36 -6.39
CA LYS A 44 -2.18 -18.05 -7.03
C LYS A 44 -0.95 -17.24 -6.70
N GLN A 45 -0.50 -16.49 -7.71
CA GLN A 45 0.61 -15.56 -7.58
C GLN A 45 0.05 -14.15 -7.53
N PHE A 46 0.51 -13.36 -6.57
CA PHE A 46 0.13 -11.97 -6.43
C PHE A 46 1.38 -11.11 -6.35
N SER A 47 1.37 -10.03 -7.10
CA SER A 47 2.34 -8.96 -6.93
C SER A 47 2.10 -8.21 -5.61
N THR A 48 3.12 -7.50 -5.16
CA THR A 48 3.05 -6.71 -3.93
C THR A 48 2.00 -5.60 -3.99
N GLU A 49 1.77 -5.06 -5.17
CA GLU A 49 0.83 -4.00 -5.50
C GLU A 49 -0.59 -4.53 -5.49
N GLU A 50 -0.83 -5.75 -6.00
CA GLU A 50 -2.13 -6.42 -5.91
C GLU A 50 -2.51 -6.74 -4.45
N ILE A 51 -1.57 -7.22 -3.64
CA ILE A 51 -1.85 -7.43 -2.21
C ILE A 51 -2.14 -6.09 -1.51
N SER A 52 -1.38 -5.04 -1.84
CA SER A 52 -1.59 -3.71 -1.27
C SER A 52 -2.92 -3.10 -1.74
N SER A 53 -3.34 -3.36 -2.99
CA SER A 53 -4.60 -2.88 -3.53
C SER A 53 -5.82 -3.56 -2.90
N MET A 54 -5.70 -4.83 -2.49
CA MET A 54 -6.74 -5.50 -1.70
C MET A 54 -6.96 -4.79 -0.36
N VAL A 55 -5.89 -4.37 0.30
CA VAL A 55 -5.98 -3.57 1.54
C VAL A 55 -6.63 -2.22 1.21
N LEU A 56 -6.15 -1.48 0.20
CA LEU A 56 -6.72 -0.18 -0.17
C LEU A 56 -8.20 -0.27 -0.58
N THR A 57 -8.60 -1.34 -1.26
CA THR A 57 -10.00 -1.62 -1.59
C THR A 57 -10.83 -1.79 -0.33
N LYS A 58 -10.37 -2.62 0.63
CA LYS A 58 -11.11 -2.84 1.87
C LYS A 58 -11.31 -1.56 2.66
N MET A 59 -10.30 -0.72 2.59
CA MET A 59 -10.21 0.55 3.26
C MET A 59 -11.10 1.62 2.63
N ARG A 60 -11.19 1.64 1.29
CA ARG A 60 -12.22 2.41 0.57
C ARG A 60 -13.61 1.98 0.99
N GLU A 61 -13.91 0.67 1.00
CA GLU A 61 -15.24 0.15 1.37
C GLU A 61 -15.69 0.60 2.77
N ILE A 62 -14.77 0.62 3.75
CA ILE A 62 -15.05 1.08 5.12
C ILE A 62 -15.46 2.56 5.11
N VAL A 63 -14.74 3.40 4.38
CA VAL A 63 -15.02 4.83 4.29
C VAL A 63 -16.31 5.08 3.51
N GLU A 64 -16.56 4.35 2.42
CA GLU A 64 -17.79 4.43 1.64
C GLU A 64 -19.02 4.04 2.46
N ALA A 65 -18.90 3.00 3.29
CA ALA A 65 -19.95 2.60 4.22
C ALA A 65 -20.20 3.65 5.32
N TYR A 66 -19.14 4.31 5.81
CA TYR A 66 -19.26 5.35 6.83
C TYR A 66 -19.88 6.65 6.30
N LEU A 67 -19.52 7.06 5.08
CA LEU A 67 -19.97 8.31 4.46
C LEU A 67 -21.22 8.14 3.58
N CYS A 68 -21.69 6.91 3.37
CA CYS A 68 -22.77 6.56 2.45
C CYS A 68 -22.56 7.15 1.04
N SER A 69 -21.31 7.21 0.58
CA SER A 69 -20.91 7.88 -0.67
C SER A 69 -19.72 7.19 -1.31
N THR A 70 -19.64 7.22 -2.64
CA THR A 70 -18.54 6.62 -3.39
C THR A 70 -17.26 7.45 -3.28
N ILE A 71 -16.15 6.79 -2.96
CA ILE A 71 -14.84 7.43 -2.83
C ILE A 71 -14.01 7.14 -4.06
N LYS A 72 -13.68 8.20 -4.81
CA LYS A 72 -12.85 8.10 -6.03
C LYS A 72 -11.46 8.66 -5.85
N ASN A 73 -11.29 9.71 -5.06
CA ASN A 73 -10.02 10.41 -4.91
C ASN A 73 -9.37 10.07 -3.58
N ALA A 74 -8.05 9.86 -3.58
CA ALA A 74 -7.30 9.56 -2.37
C ALA A 74 -5.92 10.23 -2.36
N VAL A 75 -5.45 10.56 -1.16
CA VAL A 75 -4.05 10.86 -0.87
C VAL A 75 -3.50 9.69 -0.07
N VAL A 76 -2.36 9.14 -0.50
CA VAL A 76 -1.77 7.96 0.13
C VAL A 76 -0.44 8.34 0.77
N THR A 77 -0.19 7.86 1.99
CA THR A 77 1.03 8.13 2.74
C THR A 77 2.07 7.03 2.53
N VAL A 78 3.35 7.40 2.46
CA VAL A 78 4.48 6.46 2.42
C VAL A 78 5.59 6.87 3.39
N PRO A 79 6.45 5.93 3.83
CA PRO A 79 7.62 6.27 4.63
C PRO A 79 8.50 7.31 3.93
N ALA A 80 9.11 8.23 4.68
CA ALA A 80 9.92 9.29 4.10
C ALA A 80 11.12 8.77 3.28
N TYR A 81 11.64 7.59 3.62
CA TYR A 81 12.75 6.93 2.95
C TYR A 81 12.34 6.12 1.70
N PHE A 82 11.06 6.08 1.32
CA PHE A 82 10.65 5.41 0.08
C PHE A 82 11.21 6.12 -1.14
N ASN A 83 11.88 5.35 -1.99
CA ASN A 83 12.38 5.81 -3.29
C ASN A 83 11.24 5.88 -4.33
N ASP A 84 11.56 6.39 -5.52
CA ASP A 84 10.58 6.61 -6.59
C ASP A 84 9.89 5.33 -7.06
N SER A 85 10.61 4.20 -7.14
CA SER A 85 10.04 2.90 -7.51
C SER A 85 8.97 2.47 -6.50
N GLN A 86 9.25 2.61 -5.20
CA GLN A 86 8.32 2.23 -4.14
C GLN A 86 7.10 3.17 -4.08
N ARG A 87 7.31 4.46 -4.35
CA ARG A 87 6.22 5.45 -4.48
C ARG A 87 5.32 5.13 -5.66
N GLN A 88 5.91 4.81 -6.82
CA GLN A 88 5.16 4.45 -8.01
C GLN A 88 4.37 3.15 -7.79
N ALA A 89 4.98 2.11 -7.24
CA ALA A 89 4.29 0.86 -6.92
C ALA A 89 3.14 1.06 -5.91
N THR A 90 3.29 1.98 -4.95
CA THR A 90 2.19 2.35 -4.04
C THR A 90 1.05 3.08 -4.77
N LYS A 91 1.39 3.96 -5.72
CA LYS A 91 0.41 4.63 -6.58
C LYS A 91 -0.34 3.62 -7.46
N ASP A 92 0.37 2.67 -8.05
CA ASP A 92 -0.19 1.61 -8.87
C ASP A 92 -1.16 0.72 -8.07
N ALA A 93 -0.82 0.39 -6.82
CA ALA A 93 -1.73 -0.29 -5.91
C ALA A 93 -3.04 0.50 -5.69
N GLY A 94 -2.96 1.84 -5.59
CA GLY A 94 -4.14 2.70 -5.51
C GLY A 94 -4.98 2.68 -6.79
N VAL A 95 -4.34 2.68 -7.96
CA VAL A 95 -5.03 2.57 -9.25
C VAL A 95 -5.75 1.22 -9.38
N ILE A 96 -5.09 0.12 -9.01
CA ILE A 96 -5.70 -1.23 -9.00
C ILE A 96 -6.88 -1.30 -8.04
N ALA A 97 -6.82 -0.56 -6.92
CA ALA A 97 -7.94 -0.45 -5.97
C ALA A 97 -9.10 0.41 -6.50
N GLY A 98 -8.99 1.02 -7.69
CA GLY A 98 -10.01 1.91 -8.25
C GLY A 98 -10.00 3.31 -7.65
N LEU A 99 -8.87 3.75 -7.10
CA LEU A 99 -8.67 5.09 -6.55
C LEU A 99 -7.85 5.96 -7.50
N ASN A 100 -8.28 7.20 -7.69
CA ASN A 100 -7.46 8.27 -8.24
C ASN A 100 -6.53 8.80 -7.15
N VAL A 101 -5.27 8.37 -7.19
CA VAL A 101 -4.24 8.79 -6.24
C VAL A 101 -3.75 10.19 -6.62
N MET A 102 -4.32 11.20 -5.97
CA MET A 102 -4.02 12.62 -6.24
C MET A 102 -2.59 12.99 -5.84
N ARG A 103 -2.11 12.44 -4.72
CA ARG A 103 -0.78 12.70 -4.21
C ARG A 103 -0.28 11.53 -3.36
N ILE A 104 1.01 11.26 -3.47
CA ILE A 104 1.75 10.48 -2.47
C ILE A 104 2.46 11.47 -1.54
N ILE A 105 2.19 11.40 -0.23
CA ILE A 105 2.83 12.27 0.76
C ILE A 105 3.63 11.45 1.77
N ASN A 106 4.61 12.09 2.41
CA ASN A 106 5.40 11.43 3.45
C ASN A 106 4.55 11.28 4.71
N GLU A 107 4.58 10.10 5.33
CA GLU A 107 3.96 9.82 6.64
C GLU A 107 4.27 10.90 7.69
N PRO A 108 5.53 11.34 7.94
CA PRO A 108 5.79 12.39 8.93
C PRO A 108 5.18 13.75 8.54
N THR A 109 5.10 14.06 7.25
CA THR A 109 4.43 15.29 6.78
C THR A 109 2.93 15.21 6.99
N ALA A 110 2.31 14.06 6.72
CA ALA A 110 0.90 13.83 6.98
C ALA A 110 0.57 13.97 8.47
N ALA A 111 1.42 13.40 9.34
CA ALA A 111 1.28 13.52 10.79
C ALA A 111 1.41 14.98 11.26
N ALA A 112 2.38 15.73 10.73
CA ALA A 112 2.54 17.14 11.06
C ALA A 112 1.34 17.99 10.61
N ILE A 113 0.81 17.74 9.41
CA ILE A 113 -0.42 18.39 8.91
C ILE A 113 -1.60 18.05 9.82
N ALA A 114 -1.77 16.77 10.19
CA ALA A 114 -2.85 16.34 11.07
C ALA A 114 -2.77 17.03 12.44
N TYR A 115 -1.58 17.13 13.03
CA TYR A 115 -1.39 17.83 14.30
C TYR A 115 -1.66 19.33 14.18
N GLY A 116 -1.15 19.98 13.13
CA GLY A 116 -1.37 21.41 12.89
C GLY A 116 -2.85 21.78 12.64
N LEU A 117 -3.59 20.89 11.98
CA LEU A 117 -5.02 21.05 11.73
C LEU A 117 -5.88 20.64 12.93
N ALA A 118 -5.46 19.69 13.76
CA ALA A 118 -6.17 19.35 14.99
C ALA A 118 -6.27 20.54 15.97
N LEU A 119 -5.39 21.54 15.83
CA LEU A 119 -5.40 22.79 16.59
C LEU A 119 -6.40 23.84 16.05
N HIS A 120 -6.94 23.68 14.84
CA HIS A 120 -7.91 24.59 14.20
C HIS A 120 -9.06 23.81 13.54
N GLN A 121 -10.26 23.85 14.14
CA GLN A 121 -11.43 22.97 13.88
C GLN A 121 -11.78 22.58 12.42
N ASN A 122 -12.36 21.37 12.30
CA ASN A 122 -13.26 20.84 11.25
C ASN A 122 -12.75 20.75 9.81
N ILE A 123 -11.59 20.12 9.60
CA ILE A 123 -11.30 19.46 8.32
C ILE A 123 -11.40 17.95 8.52
N LEU A 124 -12.42 17.33 7.91
CA LEU A 124 -12.55 15.89 7.83
C LEU A 124 -11.50 15.37 6.84
N LEU A 125 -10.24 15.33 7.28
CA LEU A 125 -9.19 14.64 6.56
C LEU A 125 -9.42 13.15 6.75
N ALA A 126 -10.07 12.53 5.76
CA ALA A 126 -10.01 11.09 5.55
C ALA A 126 -8.57 10.72 5.11
N ALA A 127 -7.62 10.87 6.04
CA ALA A 127 -6.22 10.53 5.84
C ALA A 127 -5.75 9.72 7.04
N TYR A 128 -6.24 8.49 7.12
CA TYR A 128 -5.59 7.47 7.94
C TYR A 128 -5.54 6.18 7.14
N PHE A 129 -4.48 6.02 6.34
CA PHE A 129 -4.03 4.70 5.93
C PHE A 129 -2.66 4.41 6.52
N VAL A 130 -2.69 3.98 7.79
CA VAL A 130 -1.63 3.18 8.39
C VAL A 130 -1.61 1.85 7.64
N ALA A 131 -0.83 1.79 6.56
CA ALA A 131 -0.47 0.51 5.96
C ALA A 131 0.55 -0.16 6.89
N PHE A 132 0.04 -1.13 7.64
CA PHE A 132 0.64 -2.04 8.61
C PHE A 132 2.14 -2.36 8.41
N ALA A 133 2.83 -2.51 9.54
CA ALA A 133 4.21 -2.95 9.71
C ALA A 133 4.49 -4.36 9.16
#